data_AF-A0A927E222-F1
#
_entry.id   AF-A0A927E222-F1
#
_cell.length_a   1.000
_cell.length_b   1.000
_cell.length_c   1.000
_cell.angle_alpha   90.00
_cell.angle_beta   90.00
_cell.angle_gamma   90.00
#
_symmetry.space_group_name_H-M   'P 1'
#
loop_
_entity.id
_entity.type
_entity.pdbx_description
1 polymer ?
#
loop_
_entity_poly.entity_id
_entity_poly.type
_entity_poly.pdbx_seq_one_letter_code
_entity_poly.pdbx_strand_id
1 'polypeptide(L)' 'MLFDPQTVRDVASFSDPKRPADGIEAVMVNGVMSYGSDKKITGRAGRFLRRRMD' A
#
# COMPACT_ATOMS: atom_id res chain seq x y z
N MET A 1 2.45 7.59 1.43
CA MET A 1 2.33 6.79 0.19
C MET A 1 3.04 7.55 -0.90
N LEU A 2 3.73 6.84 -1.80
CA LEU A 2 4.30 7.37 -3.03
C LEU A 2 3.71 6.56 -4.20
N PHE A 3 3.20 7.28 -5.21
CA PHE A 3 2.62 6.69 -6.41
C PHE A 3 2.86 7.60 -7.60
N ASP A 4 2.88 7.02 -8.79
CA ASP A 4 2.93 7.74 -10.06
C ASP A 4 1.51 8.10 -10.50
N PRO A 5 1.16 9.40 -10.60
CA PRO A 5 -0.18 9.84 -10.97
C PRO A 5 -0.58 9.49 -12.40
N GLN A 6 0.37 9.18 -13.29
CA GLN A 6 0.05 8.79 -14.67
C GLN A 6 -0.31 7.31 -14.80
N THR A 7 0.12 6.48 -13.85
CA THR A 7 -0.02 5.01 -13.95
C THR A 7 -0.86 4.40 -12.84
N VAL A 8 -1.20 5.15 -11.79
CA VAL A 8 -2.00 4.64 -10.66
C VAL A 8 -3.40 4.19 -11.11
N ARG A 9 -3.71 2.90 -10.92
CA ARG A 9 -5.02 2.29 -11.21
C ARG A 9 -5.16 0.91 -10.57
N ASP A 10 -6.40 0.49 -10.34
CA ASP A 10 -6.71 -0.91 -10.11
C ASP A 10 -6.58 -1.71 -11.42
N VAL A 11 -5.99 -2.90 -11.33
CA VAL A 11 -5.83 -3.81 -12.47
C VAL A 11 -6.37 -5.20 -12.18
N ALA A 12 -6.99 -5.38 -11.00
CA ALA A 12 -7.70 -6.60 -10.66
C ALA A 12 -8.98 -6.69 -11.48
N SER A 13 -9.31 -7.89 -11.95
CA SER A 13 -10.56 -8.17 -12.65
C SER A 13 -11.36 -9.23 -11.90
N PHE A 14 -12.58 -9.52 -12.35
CA PHE A 14 -13.35 -10.64 -11.80
C PHE A 14 -12.64 -11.99 -12.00
N SER A 15 -11.97 -12.19 -13.13
CA SER A 15 -11.25 -13.43 -13.43
C SER A 15 -9.88 -13.52 -12.77
N ASP A 16 -9.25 -12.38 -12.47
CA ASP A 16 -7.98 -12.29 -11.73
C ASP A 16 -8.05 -11.22 -10.63
N PRO A 17 -8.67 -11.54 -9.48
CA PRO A 17 -9.03 -10.55 -8.46
C PRO A 17 -7.87 -10.19 -7.51
N LYS A 18 -6.73 -10.88 -7.58
CA LYS A 18 -5.62 -10.72 -6.63
C LYS A 18 -4.43 -9.95 -7.21
N ARG A 19 -4.64 -9.26 -8.34
CA ARG A 19 -3.58 -8.45 -8.94
C ARG A 19 -3.23 -7.23 -8.08
N PRO A 20 -1.94 -6.97 -7.83
CA PRO A 20 -1.51 -5.72 -7.21
C PRO A 20 -1.88 -4.52 -8.09
N ALA A 21 -2.31 -3.42 -7.46
CA ALA A 21 -2.53 -2.16 -8.16
C ALA A 21 -1.25 -1.70 -8.88
N ASP A 22 -1.44 -1.00 -10.00
CA ASP A 22 -0.34 -0.42 -10.75
C ASP A 22 -0.04 1.00 -10.25
N GLY A 23 1.18 1.50 -10.53
CA GLY A 23 1.60 2.86 -10.17
C GLY A 23 1.87 3.12 -8.68
N ILE A 24 1.68 2.15 -7.78
CA ILE A 24 2.09 2.27 -6.37
C ILE A 24 3.59 1.98 -6.25
N GLU A 25 4.38 3.01 -5.92
CA GLU A 25 5.84 2.90 -5.83
C GLU A 25 6.29 2.52 -4.41
N ALA A 26 5.72 3.16 -3.38
CA ALA A 26 6.08 2.86 -2.00
C ALA A 26 4.97 3.18 -0.98
N VAL A 27 4.93 2.39 0.10
CA VAL A 27 4.04 2.63 1.25
C VAL A 27 4.86 2.59 2.53
N MET A 28 4.72 3.63 3.34
CA MET A 28 5.25 3.67 4.70
C MET A 28 4.12 3.62 5.71
N VAL A 29 4.35 2.92 6.82
CA VAL A 29 3.46 2.88 7.98
C VAL A 29 4.27 3.33 9.20
N ASN A 30 3.79 4.35 9.92
CA ASN A 30 4.46 4.89 11.11
C ASN A 30 5.96 5.21 10.89
N GLY A 31 6.31 5.74 9.71
CA GLY A 31 7.70 6.09 9.36
C GLY A 31 8.57 4.92 8.86
N VAL A 32 8.05 3.69 8.81
CA VAL A 32 8.79 2.50 8.35
C VAL A 32 8.31 2.08 6.96
N MET A 33 9.24 1.73 6.06
CA MET A 33 8.91 1.19 4.74
C MET A 33 8.22 -0.16 4.86
N SER A 34 6.98 -0.25 4.36
CA SER A 34 6.15 -1.47 4.41
C SER A 34 5.89 -2.07 3.04
N TYR A 35 6.02 -1.30 1.96
CA TYR A 35 5.96 -1.75 0.57
C TYR A 35 6.92 -0.91 -0.26
N GLY A 36 7.83 -1.54 -1.00
CA GLY A 36 8.88 -0.85 -1.76
C GLY A 36 8.76 -1.00 -3.27
N SER A 37 9.72 -0.42 -3.99
CA SER A 37 9.81 -0.47 -5.47
C SER A 37 9.95 -1.89 -6.04
N ASP A 38 10.37 -2.86 -5.22
CA ASP A 38 10.41 -4.29 -5.55
C ASP A 38 9.03 -4.97 -5.48
N LYS A 39 7.97 -4.20 -5.17
CA LYS A 39 6.59 -4.63 -5.00
C LYS A 39 6.42 -5.70 -3.91
N LYS A 40 7.35 -5.78 -2.95
CA LYS A 40 7.27 -6.71 -1.81
C LYS A 40 6.91 -5.99 -0.52
N ILE A 41 6.34 -6.75 0.41
CA ILE A 41 6.11 -6.29 1.77
C ILE A 41 7.43 -6.40 2.53
N THR A 42 7.97 -5.27 2.98
CA THR A 42 9.30 -5.19 3.59
C THR A 42 9.27 -5.07 5.12
N GLY A 43 8.11 -4.75 5.71
CA GLY A 43 8.01 -4.56 7.16
C GLY A 43 6.58 -4.34 7.67
N ARG A 44 6.35 -4.64 8.96
CA ARG A 44 5.05 -4.46 9.63
C ARG A 44 5.21 -3.46 10.77
N ALA A 45 4.77 -2.22 10.55
CA ALA A 45 4.83 -1.16 11.56
C ALA A 45 3.44 -0.69 12.00
N GLY A 46 2.40 -1.52 11.81
CA GLY A 46 1.04 -1.21 12.25
C GLY A 46 0.91 -1.15 13.77
N ARG A 47 -0.03 -0.35 14.27
CA ARG A 47 -0.41 -0.29 15.68
C ARG A 47 -1.92 -0.22 15.82
N PHE A 48 -2.46 -0.76 16.90
CA PHE A 48 -3.87 -0.57 17.23
C PHE A 48 -4.16 0.92 17.46
N LEU A 49 -5.17 1.45 16.78
CA LEU A 49 -5.66 2.80 16.99
C LEU A 49 -6.81 2.75 17.99
N ARG A 50 -6.68 3.47 19.12
CA ARG A 50 -7.76 3.62 20.09
C ARG A 50 -8.59 4.84 19.72
N ARG A 51 -9.92 4.69 19.66
CA ARG A 51 -10.83 5.85 19.53
C ARG A 51 -10.70 6.70 20.81
N ARG A 52 -10.37 7.98 20.66
CA ARG A 52 -10.52 8.93 21.78
C ARG A 52 -12.02 9.18 21.98
N MET A 53 -12.46 8.98 23.21
CA MET A 53 -13.77 9.45 23.67
C MET A 53 -13.44 10.78 24.35
N ASP A 54 -13.78 11.89 23.67
CA ASP A 54 -13.84 13.19 24.31
C ASP A 54 -15.22 13.32 24.98
#